data_AF-A0AAV0QGV2-F1
#
_entry.id   AF-A0AAV0QGV2-F1
#
_cell.length_a   1.000
_cell.length_b   1.000
_cell.length_c   1.000
_cell.angle_alpha   90.00
_cell.angle_beta   90.00
_cell.angle_gamma   90.00
#
_symmetry.space_group_name_H-M   'P 1'
#
loop_
_entity.id
_entity.type
_entity.pdbx_description
1 polymer ?
#
loop_
_entity_poly.entity_id
_entity_poly.type
_entity_poly.pdbx_seq_one_letter_code
_entity_poly.pdbx_strand_id
1 'polypeptide(L)' 'MLLGSSPRYDVYGNDFGWGKPVAVRSGAGNKFDGKVTVYPGVEAGSMDVEICLLPETAERLGRDLEFMAAVGV' A
#
# COMPACT_ATOMS: atom_id res chain seq x y z
N MET A 1 -14.80 3.26 -5.71
CA MET A 1 -13.61 3.07 -4.86
C MET A 1 -13.88 1.96 -3.87
N LEU A 2 -12.97 0.99 -3.74
CA LEU A 2 -13.02 -0.05 -2.71
C LEU A 2 -11.76 0.02 -1.85
N LEU A 3 -11.92 0.24 -0.55
CA LEU A 3 -10.83 0.14 0.43
C LEU A 3 -10.81 -1.26 1.04
N GLY A 4 -9.64 -1.88 1.11
CA GLY A 4 -9.44 -3.16 1.79
C GLY A 4 -8.23 -3.16 2.71
N SER A 5 -8.15 -4.20 3.54
CA SER A 5 -7.10 -4.37 4.56
C SER A 5 -7.14 -3.28 5.65
N SER A 6 -6.15 -3.27 6.54
CA SER A 6 -6.00 -2.28 7.61
C SER A 6 -4.52 -2.11 7.96
N PRO A 7 -4.04 -0.88 8.22
CA PRO A 7 -2.68 -0.64 8.70
C PRO A 7 -2.44 -1.19 10.12
N ARG A 8 -3.50 -1.63 10.80
CA ARG A 8 -3.42 -2.22 12.15
C ARG A 8 -3.26 -3.74 12.14
N TYR A 9 -3.30 -4.37 10.97
CA TYR A 9 -3.13 -5.81 10.86
C TYR A 9 -1.65 -6.17 10.87
N ASP A 10 -1.19 -6.85 11.92
CA ASP A 10 0.23 -7.15 12.12
C ASP A 10 0.73 -8.25 11.18
N VAL A 11 1.14 -7.82 9.99
CA VAL A 11 1.77 -8.67 8.98
C VAL A 11 3.24 -8.94 9.29
N TYR A 12 3.94 -7.99 9.93
CA TYR A 12 5.38 -8.07 10.18
C TYR A 12 5.73 -8.90 11.43
N GLY A 13 4.74 -9.22 12.27
CA GLY A 13 4.86 -10.18 13.37
C GLY A 13 5.00 -11.64 12.93
N ASN A 14 4.76 -11.95 11.65
CA ASN A 14 4.88 -13.32 11.12
C ASN A 14 6.34 -13.71 10.86
N ASP A 15 7.01 -14.31 11.85
CA ASP A 15 8.34 -14.91 11.70
C ASP A 15 8.24 -16.45 11.76
N PHE A 16 8.63 -17.11 10.68
CA PHE A 16 8.61 -18.58 10.59
C PHE A 16 9.92 -19.25 11.04
N GLY A 17 10.86 -18.48 11.62
CA GLY A 17 12.16 -18.97 12.10
C GLY A 17 13.35 -18.61 11.20
N TRP A 18 13.10 -17.84 10.14
CA TRP A 18 14.11 -17.33 9.20
C TRP A 18 14.16 -15.80 9.10
N GLY A 19 13.46 -15.12 10.02
CA GLY A 19 13.41 -13.67 10.09
C GLY A 19 12.05 -13.09 9.71
N LYS A 20 11.87 -11.82 10.05
CA LYS A 20 10.64 -11.06 9.82
C LYS A 20 10.45 -10.71 8.34
N PRO A 21 9.20 -10.49 7.89
CA PRO A 21 8.93 -10.02 6.54
C PRO A 21 9.58 -8.65 6.28
N VAL A 22 10.04 -8.44 5.04
CA VAL A 22 10.67 -7.17 4.63
C VAL A 22 9.68 -6.18 4.01
N ALA A 23 8.60 -6.68 3.41
CA ALA A 23 7.55 -5.88 2.79
C ALA A 23 6.28 -6.72 2.59
N VAL A 24 5.13 -6.04 2.43
CA VAL A 24 3.86 -6.67 2.06
C VAL A 24 3.33 -6.10 0.75
N ARG A 25 2.85 -6.97 -0.13
CA ARG A 25 2.27 -6.64 -1.44
C ARG A 25 1.04 -7.52 -1.67
N SER A 26 0.05 -7.07 -2.46
CA SER A 26 -1.04 -7.96 -2.88
C SER A 26 -0.75 -8.64 -4.21
N GLY A 27 -1.32 -9.83 -4.39
CA GLY A 27 -1.29 -10.57 -5.65
C GLY A 27 -2.14 -9.92 -6.75
N ALA A 28 -1.97 -10.39 -7.99
CA ALA A 28 -2.59 -9.80 -9.18
C ALA A 28 -4.11 -10.00 -9.29
N GLY A 29 -4.71 -10.95 -8.56
CA GLY A 29 -6.12 -11.35 -8.77
C GLY A 29 -7.17 -10.32 -8.34
N ASN A 30 -6.84 -9.37 -7.46
CA ASN A 30 -7.78 -8.40 -6.89
C ASN A 30 -7.44 -6.96 -7.28
N LYS A 31 -7.11 -6.73 -8.56
CA LYS A 31 -6.66 -5.45 -9.10
C LYS A 31 -7.71 -4.92 -10.08
N PHE A 32 -8.34 -3.81 -9.74
CA PHE A 32 -9.29 -3.10 -10.60
C PHE A 32 -9.25 -1.61 -10.28
N ASP A 33 -9.74 -0.79 -11.20
CA ASP A 33 -9.70 0.66 -11.06
C ASP A 33 -10.41 1.14 -9.78
N GLY A 34 -9.73 1.99 -9.02
CA GLY A 34 -10.20 2.51 -7.74
C GLY A 34 -10.12 1.53 -6.56
N LYS A 35 -9.38 0.41 -6.70
CA LYS A 35 -9.01 -0.45 -5.56
C LYS A 35 -7.88 0.20 -4.77
N VAL A 36 -8.08 0.32 -3.47
CA VAL A 36 -7.06 0.76 -2.51
C VAL A 36 -6.87 -0.34 -1.46
N THR A 37 -5.63 -0.70 -1.20
CA THR A 37 -5.27 -1.64 -0.14
C THR A 37 -4.24 -1.00 0.77
N VAL A 38 -4.47 -1.07 2.09
CA VAL A 38 -3.61 -0.43 3.08
C VAL A 38 -2.93 -1.50 3.95
N TYR A 39 -1.64 -1.34 4.18
CA TYR A 39 -0.82 -2.19 5.04
C TYR A 39 -0.15 -1.35 6.13
N PRO A 40 0.25 -1.95 7.25
CA PRO A 40 1.28 -1.32 8.08
C PRO A 40 2.53 -1.12 7.22
N GLY A 41 3.23 0.00 7.43
CA GLY A 41 4.56 0.17 6.87
C GLY A 41 5.59 -0.55 7.73
N VAL A 42 6.80 -0.73 7.20
CA VAL A 42 7.88 -1.42 7.91
C VAL A 42 8.32 -0.64 9.15
N GLU A 43 8.29 0.69 9.07
CA GLU A 43 8.60 1.58 10.18
C GLU A 43 7.39 1.77 11.10
N ALA A 44 7.63 1.79 12.42
CA ALA A 44 6.57 1.94 13.40
C ALA A 44 5.80 3.26 13.20
N GLY A 45 4.48 3.16 13.03
CA GLY A 45 3.60 4.32 12.80
C GLY A 45 3.46 4.73 11.32
N SER A 46 4.18 4.08 10.41
CA SER A 46 4.03 4.28 8.96
C SER A 46 2.95 3.36 8.36
N MET A 47 2.54 3.66 7.13
CA MET A 47 1.61 2.82 6.37
C MET A 47 2.03 2.76 4.90
N ASP A 48 1.85 1.59 4.29
CA ASP A 48 1.98 1.41 2.85
C ASP A 48 0.59 1.42 2.22
N VAL A 49 0.43 2.18 1.14
CA VAL A 49 -0.82 2.24 0.38
C VAL A 49 -0.58 1.76 -1.04
N GLU A 50 -1.33 0.75 -1.44
CA GLU A 50 -1.34 0.24 -2.80
C GLU A 50 -2.64 0.67 -3.50
N ILE A 51 -2.51 1.44 -4.57
CA ILE A 51 -3.63 2.02 -5.32
C ILE A 51 -3.61 1.46 -6.74
N CYS A 52 -4.71 0.88 -7.19
CA CYS A 52 -4.91 0.47 -8.58
C CYS A 52 -5.77 1.51 -9.29
N LEU A 53 -5.23 2.12 -10.33
CA LEU A 53 -5.87 3.16 -11.10
C LEU A 53 -5.69 2.88 -12.59
N LEU A 54 -6.60 3.40 -13.41
CA LEU A 54 -6.35 3.53 -14.84
C LEU A 54 -5.10 4.39 -15.09
N PRO A 55 -4.36 4.13 -16.18
CA PRO A 55 -3.08 4.82 -16.45
C PRO A 55 -3.18 6.35 -16.40
N GLU A 56 -4.22 6.93 -17.00
CA GLU A 56 -4.43 8.39 -17.01
C GLU A 56 -4.61 8.96 -15.59
N THR A 57 -5.39 8.28 -14.74
CA THR A 57 -5.61 8.70 -13.36
C THR A 57 -4.35 8.56 -12.51
N ALA A 58 -3.59 7.47 -12.71
CA ALA A 58 -2.30 7.27 -12.05
C ALA A 58 -1.28 8.36 -12.42
N GLU A 59 -1.21 8.72 -13.71
CA GLU A 59 -0.31 9.76 -14.21
C GLU A 59 -0.67 11.14 -13.62
N ARG A 60 -1.97 11.45 -13.54
CA ARG A 60 -2.45 12.69 -12.93
C ARG A 60 -2.14 12.74 -11.43
N LEU A 61 -2.38 11.64 -10.71
CA LEU A 61 -2.09 11.55 -9.28
C LEU A 61 -0.59 11.67 -8.99
N GLY A 62 0.27 11.06 -9.82
CA GLY A 62 1.73 11.16 -9.69
C GLY A 62 2.30 12.56 -9.99
N ARG A 63 1.50 13.46 -10.57
CA ARG A 63 1.85 14.87 -10.80
C ARG A 63 1.21 15.83 -9.80
N ASP A 64 0.34 15.33 -8.93
CA ASP A 64 -0.32 16.15 -7.93
C ASP A 64 0.65 16.47 -6.78
N LEU A 65 0.97 17.77 -6.62
CA LEU A 65 1.98 18.21 -5.66
C LEU A 65 1.54 18.02 -4.20
N GLU A 66 0.25 18.16 -3.91
CA GLU A 66 -0.28 17.98 -2.57
C GLU A 66 -0.20 16.50 -2.16
N PHE A 67 -0.60 15.61 -3.07
CA PHE A 67 -0.50 14.17 -2.87
C PHE A 67 0.96 13.73 -2.72
N MET A 68 1.83 14.15 -3.63
CA MET A 68 3.24 13.73 -3.61
C MET A 68 4.00 14.29 -2.41
N ALA A 69 3.57 15.43 -1.83
CA ALA A 69 4.13 15.93 -0.57
C ALA A 69 3.78 15.04 0.64
N ALA A 70 2.70 14.27 0.57
CA ALA A 70 2.28 13.34 1.63
C ALA A 70 2.85 11.92 1.44
N VAL A 71 3.31 11.56 0.24
CA VAL A 71 3.90 10.26 -0.05
C VAL A 71 5.35 10.22 0.45
N GLY A 72 5.64 9.30 1.39
CA GLY A 72 7.00 9.00 1.83
C GLY A 72 7.79 8.21 0.78
N VAL A 73 9.12 8.35 0.82
CA VAL A 73 10.07 7.59 -0.01
C VAL A 73 10.49 6.31 0.69
#